data_AF-A0A353HXG8-F1
#
_entry.id   AF-A0A353HXG8-F1
#
_cell.length_a   1.000
_cell.length_b   1.000
_cell.length_c   1.000
_cell.angle_alpha   90.00
_cell.angle_beta   90.00
_cell.angle_gamma   90.00
#
_symmetry.space_group_name_H-M   'P 1'
#
loop_
_entity.id
_entity.type
_entity.pdbx_description
1 polymer ?
#
loop_
_entity_poly.entity_id
_entity_poly.type
_entity_poly.pdbx_seq_one_letter_code
_entity_poly.pdbx_strand_id
1 'polypeptide(L)'
;ALAAFGVPWMLLRRARTRRLRRIEHQLPDAADFIARALRAGHSFTNVLQIVGNELPEPLSGEFRIAREEINYGVPMGEALHNMAARIPLTDLRYLIIAVLIQRESGGNLAEILGNISQIIRGRLKLAAQVRVLSAEGRMSAWILGLLPFGIALILMLVNPKYVSMLWTDPSGVRLLWYAAGMILFGVVWLRRIIRIRI
;
A
#
# COMPACT_ATOMS: atom_id res chain seq x y z
N ALA A 1 32.69 2.32 4.15
CA ALA A 1 31.98 3.48 4.73
C ALA A 1 30.52 3.61 4.24
N LEU A 2 30.26 3.70 2.93
CA LEU A 2 28.90 3.93 2.39
C LEU A 2 27.90 2.76 2.63
N ALA A 3 28.34 1.50 2.52
CA ALA A 3 27.50 0.34 2.82
C ALA A 3 27.11 0.24 4.31
N ALA A 4 27.99 0.71 5.21
CA ALA A 4 27.76 0.68 6.65
C ALA A 4 26.68 1.68 7.11
N PHE A 5 26.48 2.78 6.38
CA PHE A 5 25.38 3.74 6.63
C PHE A 5 24.11 3.43 5.80
N GLY A 6 24.26 2.87 4.60
CA GLY A 6 23.13 2.56 3.71
C GLY A 6 22.20 1.46 4.26
N VAL A 7 22.76 0.43 4.90
CA VAL A 7 21.99 -0.69 5.44
C VAL A 7 21.11 -0.26 6.63
N PRO A 8 21.62 0.42 7.68
CA PRO A 8 20.78 0.94 8.77
C PRO A 8 19.69 1.88 8.28
N TRP A 9 20.00 2.78 7.34
CA TRP A 9 19.02 3.71 6.78
C TRP A 9 17.90 2.99 6.03
N MET A 10 18.23 1.97 5.23
CA MET A 10 17.24 1.15 4.54
C MET A 10 16.36 0.37 5.52
N LEU A 11 16.95 -0.20 6.58
CA LEU A 11 16.21 -0.93 7.62
C LEU A 11 15.25 -0.01 8.37
N LEU A 12 15.69 1.17 8.78
CA LEU A 12 14.86 2.21 9.41
C LEU A 12 13.70 2.63 8.50
N ARG A 13 14.00 2.90 7.22
CA ARG A 13 12.97 3.28 6.24
C ARG A 13 11.95 2.16 6.05
N ARG A 14 12.39 0.90 5.95
CA ARG A 14 11.49 -0.27 5.87
C ARG A 14 10.66 -0.44 7.13
N ALA A 15 11.24 -0.28 8.32
CA ALA A 15 10.53 -0.35 9.59
C ALA A 15 9.45 0.74 9.68
N ARG A 16 9.79 1.99 9.33
CA ARG A 16 8.84 3.11 9.25
C ARG A 16 7.70 2.82 8.28
N THR A 17 7.99 2.39 7.06
CA THR A 17 6.96 2.04 6.07
C THR A 17 6.07 0.91 6.55
N ARG A 18 6.64 -0.12 7.20
CA ARG A 18 5.86 -1.22 7.78
C ARG A 18 4.95 -0.74 8.90
N ARG A 19 5.45 0.12 9.80
CA ARG A 19 4.65 0.74 10.87
C ARG A 19 3.48 1.53 10.31
N LEU A 20 3.74 2.44 9.36
CA LEU A 20 2.69 3.28 8.75
C LEU A 20 1.64 2.44 8.02
N ARG A 21 2.04 1.38 7.30
CA ARG A 21 1.08 0.47 6.66
C ARG A 21 0.19 -0.26 7.68
N ARG A 22 0.75 -0.70 8.81
CA ARG A 22 -0.06 -1.32 9.87
C ARG A 22 -1.10 -0.33 10.41
N ILE A 23 -0.67 0.91 10.66
CA ILE A 23 -1.60 1.98 11.10
C ILE A 23 -2.70 2.19 10.07
N GLU A 24 -2.35 2.35 8.78
CA GLU A 24 -3.32 2.55 7.69
C GLU A 24 -4.38 1.44 7.65
N HIS A 25 -3.98 0.19 7.88
CA HIS A 25 -4.91 -0.93 7.97
C HIS A 25 -5.77 -0.97 9.24
N GLN A 26 -5.30 -0.39 10.35
CA GLN A 26 -6.02 -0.30 11.63
C GLN A 26 -7.01 0.87 11.69
N LEU A 27 -6.84 1.90 10.85
CA LEU A 27 -7.67 3.10 10.84
C LEU A 27 -9.18 2.84 10.66
N PRO A 28 -9.64 1.98 9.72
CA PRO A 28 -11.08 1.70 9.57
C PRO A 28 -11.68 1.12 10.85
N ASP A 29 -11.01 0.13 11.44
CA ASP A 29 -11.51 -0.54 12.65
C ASP A 29 -11.52 0.41 13.85
N ALA A 30 -10.51 1.28 13.95
CA ALA A 30 -10.48 2.35 14.95
C ALA A 30 -11.63 3.35 14.75
N ALA A 31 -11.89 3.79 13.52
CA ALA A 31 -12.98 4.70 13.21
C ALA A 31 -14.36 4.07 13.51
N ASP A 32 -14.56 2.80 13.18
CA ASP A 32 -15.77 2.03 13.53
C ASP A 32 -15.94 1.93 15.04
N PHE A 33 -14.86 1.66 15.77
CA PHE A 33 -14.88 1.60 17.22
C PHE A 33 -15.29 2.94 17.83
N ILE A 34 -14.64 4.03 17.41
CA ILE A 34 -14.93 5.38 17.86
C ILE A 34 -16.40 5.73 17.55
N ALA A 35 -16.87 5.44 16.34
CA ALA A 35 -18.24 5.67 15.94
C ALA A 35 -19.26 4.91 16.81
N ARG A 36 -18.97 3.66 17.17
CA ARG A 36 -19.84 2.87 18.06
C ARG A 36 -19.85 3.42 19.49
N ALA A 37 -18.68 3.75 20.04
CA ALA A 37 -18.57 4.27 21.39
C ALA A 37 -19.26 5.65 21.54
N LEU A 38 -19.13 6.52 20.54
CA LEU A 38 -19.87 7.79 20.50
C LEU A 38 -21.39 7.57 20.39
N ARG A 39 -21.85 6.61 19.59
CA ARG A 39 -23.27 6.22 19.51
C ARG A 39 -23.82 5.69 20.84
N ALA A 40 -22.98 5.03 21.62
CA ALA A 40 -23.32 4.56 22.97
C ALA A 40 -23.33 5.68 24.02
N GLY A 41 -23.07 6.94 23.62
CA GLY A 41 -23.11 8.10 24.50
C GLY A 41 -21.81 8.41 25.23
N HIS A 42 -20.69 7.72 24.93
CA HIS A 42 -19.40 8.08 25.51
C HIS A 42 -18.91 9.43 25.00
N SER A 43 -18.31 10.23 25.88
CA SER A 43 -17.62 11.46 25.46
C SER A 43 -16.40 11.12 24.61
N PHE A 44 -16.08 11.96 23.63
CA PHE A 44 -14.95 11.74 22.73
C PHE A 44 -13.62 11.57 23.48
N THR A 45 -13.41 12.33 24.56
CA THR A 45 -12.21 12.21 25.43
C THR A 45 -12.13 10.83 26.09
N ASN A 46 -13.25 10.26 26.53
CA ASN A 46 -13.29 8.90 27.07
C ASN A 46 -13.00 7.87 25.97
N VAL A 47 -13.56 8.08 24.78
CA VAL A 47 -13.30 7.21 23.62
C VAL A 47 -11.82 7.17 23.27
N LEU A 48 -11.11 8.32 23.29
CA LEU A 48 -9.65 8.38 23.08
C LEU A 48 -8.87 7.50 24.07
N GLN A 49 -9.30 7.46 25.33
CA GLN A 49 -8.68 6.60 26.34
C GLN A 49 -8.94 5.12 26.05
N ILE A 50 -10.18 4.77 25.68
CA ILE A 50 -10.54 3.39 25.36
C ILE A 50 -9.72 2.90 24.16
N VAL A 51 -9.67 3.66 23.06
CA VAL A 51 -8.90 3.26 21.88
C VAL A 51 -7.39 3.23 22.13
N GLY A 52 -6.87 4.05 23.05
CA GLY A 52 -5.48 4.02 23.49
C GLY A 52 -5.12 2.75 24.27
N ASN A 53 -6.09 2.05 24.85
CA ASN A 53 -5.89 0.85 25.65
C ASN A 53 -6.31 -0.45 24.92
N GLU A 54 -7.39 -0.40 24.14
CA GLU A 54 -8.00 -1.60 23.53
C GLU A 54 -7.54 -1.88 22.11
N LEU A 55 -7.11 -0.86 21.34
CA LEU A 55 -6.65 -1.10 19.98
C LEU A 55 -5.28 -1.78 19.96
N PRO A 56 -4.98 -2.58 18.93
CA PRO A 56 -3.65 -3.12 18.76
C PRO A 56 -2.62 -2.03 18.45
N GLU A 57 -1.41 -2.20 18.97
CA GLU A 57 -0.24 -1.41 18.55
C GLU A 57 -0.01 -1.58 17.04
N PRO A 58 0.55 -0.59 16.32
CA PRO A 58 1.12 0.67 16.82
C PRO A 58 0.14 1.84 16.93
N LEU A 59 -1.15 1.66 16.61
CA LEU A 59 -2.13 2.76 16.58
C LEU A 59 -2.60 3.16 17.98
N SER A 60 -2.78 2.20 18.90
CA SER A 60 -3.16 2.50 20.29
C SER A 60 -2.15 3.40 20.99
N GLY A 61 -0.85 3.18 20.80
CA GLY A 61 0.19 4.03 21.36
C GLY A 61 0.06 5.50 20.94
N GLU A 62 -0.35 5.78 19.70
CA GLU A 62 -0.50 7.16 19.21
C GLU A 62 -1.75 7.86 19.76
N PHE A 63 -2.85 7.11 19.93
CA PHE A 63 -4.05 7.62 20.62
C PHE A 63 -3.78 7.86 22.11
N ARG A 64 -2.99 7.00 22.76
CA ARG A 64 -2.56 7.19 24.14
C ARG A 64 -1.73 8.48 24.30
N ILE A 65 -0.77 8.73 23.41
CA ILE A 65 -0.01 9.98 23.41
C ILE A 65 -0.94 11.19 23.25
N ALA A 66 -1.89 11.14 22.30
CA ALA A 66 -2.85 12.23 22.13
C ALA A 66 -3.73 12.44 23.38
N ARG A 67 -4.14 11.36 24.05
CA ARG A 67 -4.91 11.43 25.31
C ARG A 67 -4.09 12.02 26.45
N GLU A 68 -2.81 11.68 26.53
CA GLU A 68 -1.85 12.22 27.50
C GLU A 68 -1.60 13.71 27.27
N GLU A 69 -1.38 14.14 26.02
CA GLU A 69 -1.26 15.57 25.66
C GLU A 69 -2.49 16.35 26.18
N ILE A 70 -3.69 15.82 25.97
CA ILE A 70 -4.94 16.42 26.47
C ILE A 70 -4.96 16.46 28.01
N ASN A 71 -4.52 15.40 28.69
CA ASN A 71 -4.44 15.37 30.16
C ASN A 71 -3.45 16.42 30.71
N TYR A 72 -2.38 16.72 29.97
CA TYR A 72 -1.41 17.75 30.33
C TYR A 72 -1.87 19.18 29.95
N GLY A 73 -3.11 19.35 29.49
CA GLY A 73 -3.70 20.64 29.20
C GLY A 73 -3.53 21.13 27.76
N VAL A 74 -2.99 20.30 26.85
CA VAL A 74 -2.95 20.64 25.42
C VAL A 74 -4.38 20.63 24.87
N PRO A 75 -4.82 21.67 24.14
CA PRO A 75 -6.11 21.68 23.49
C PRO A 75 -6.29 20.45 22.60
N MET A 76 -7.46 19.81 22.66
CA MET A 76 -7.71 18.57 21.93
C MET A 76 -7.49 18.68 20.41
N GLY A 77 -7.82 19.83 19.81
CA GLY A 77 -7.54 20.08 18.40
C GLY A 77 -6.05 19.98 18.08
N GLU A 78 -5.22 20.59 18.92
CA GLU A 78 -3.76 20.58 18.80
C GLU A 78 -3.19 19.17 19.05
N ALA A 79 -3.67 18.46 20.07
CA ALA A 79 -3.23 17.09 20.35
C ALA A 79 -3.52 16.12 19.18
N LEU A 80 -4.71 16.24 18.58
CA LEU A 80 -5.04 15.45 17.38
C LEU A 80 -4.19 15.88 16.17
N HIS A 81 -3.93 17.17 15.98
CA HIS A 81 -3.01 17.65 14.93
C HIS A 81 -1.59 17.13 15.12
N ASN A 82 -1.08 17.08 16.36
CA ASN A 82 0.22 16.51 16.69
C ASN A 82 0.29 15.02 16.34
N MET A 83 -0.78 14.27 16.61
CA MET A 83 -0.91 12.88 16.17
C MET A 83 -0.86 12.76 14.63
N ALA A 84 -1.55 13.65 13.90
CA ALA A 84 -1.49 13.69 12.44
C ALA A 84 -0.08 14.04 11.89
N ALA A 85 0.68 14.86 12.63
CA ALA A 85 2.05 15.21 12.27
C ALA A 85 3.01 14.03 12.48
N ARG A 86 2.83 13.24 13.54
CA ARG A 86 3.61 12.01 13.80
C ARG A 86 3.30 10.89 12.81
N ILE A 87 2.05 10.79 12.37
CA ILE A 87 1.55 9.77 11.45
C ILE A 87 1.14 10.45 10.13
N PRO A 88 2.06 10.56 9.15
CA PRO A 88 1.79 11.23 7.88
C PRO A 88 0.95 10.34 6.94
N LEU A 89 -0.26 9.97 7.36
CA LEU A 89 -1.26 9.27 6.58
C LEU A 89 -2.40 10.23 6.25
N THR A 90 -2.74 10.32 4.97
CA THR A 90 -3.79 11.22 4.49
C THR A 90 -5.15 10.89 5.10
N ASP A 91 -5.48 9.60 5.22
CA ASP A 91 -6.76 9.14 5.78
C ASP A 91 -6.94 9.54 7.25
N LEU A 92 -5.86 9.45 8.04
CA LEU A 92 -5.90 9.89 9.43
C LEU A 92 -6.12 11.40 9.52
N ARG A 93 -5.44 12.18 8.67
CA ARG A 93 -5.62 13.63 8.62
C ARG A 93 -7.06 14.01 8.27
N TYR A 94 -7.67 13.31 7.30
CA TYR A 94 -9.08 13.52 6.98
C TYR A 94 -10.00 13.17 8.14
N LEU A 95 -9.74 12.06 8.84
CA LEU A 95 -10.49 11.66 10.03
C LEU A 95 -10.43 12.74 11.12
N ILE A 96 -9.22 13.25 11.42
CA ILE A 96 -9.03 14.29 12.43
C ILE A 96 -9.76 15.57 12.05
N ILE A 97 -9.60 16.05 10.82
CA ILE A 97 -10.29 17.26 10.34
C ILE A 97 -11.81 17.08 10.47
N ALA A 98 -12.35 15.92 10.08
CA ALA A 98 -13.77 15.65 10.18
C ALA A 98 -14.26 15.64 11.64
N VAL A 99 -13.48 15.07 12.57
CA VAL A 99 -13.77 15.12 14.01
C VAL A 99 -13.81 16.57 14.51
N LEU A 100 -12.82 17.39 14.14
CA LEU A 100 -12.73 18.78 14.62
C LEU A 100 -13.91 19.63 14.12
N ILE A 101 -14.20 19.56 12.82
CA ILE A 101 -15.33 20.26 12.21
C ILE A 101 -16.64 19.84 12.88
N GLN A 102 -16.87 18.54 13.04
CA GLN A 102 -18.15 18.04 13.53
C GLN A 102 -18.39 18.35 15.02
N ARG A 103 -17.32 18.48 15.81
CA ARG A 103 -17.43 18.94 17.20
C ARG A 103 -17.80 20.40 17.31
N GLU A 104 -17.30 21.23 16.41
CA GLU A 104 -17.64 22.66 16.38
C GLU A 104 -19.06 22.89 15.85
N SER A 105 -19.49 22.10 14.86
CA SER A 105 -20.83 22.21 14.28
C SER A 105 -21.93 21.48 15.07
N GLY A 106 -21.56 20.64 16.05
CA GLY A 106 -22.49 19.88 16.89
C GLY A 106 -23.22 18.73 16.17
N GLY A 107 -22.77 18.33 14.98
CA GLY A 107 -23.46 17.30 14.21
C GLY A 107 -23.12 15.86 14.64
N ASN A 108 -23.64 14.87 13.92
CA ASN A 108 -23.48 13.45 14.25
C ASN A 108 -22.06 12.92 13.95
N LEU A 109 -21.13 13.05 14.90
CA LEU A 109 -19.77 12.49 14.77
C LEU A 109 -19.79 10.99 14.45
N ALA A 110 -20.65 10.23 15.11
CA ALA A 110 -20.66 8.78 14.96
C ALA A 110 -20.98 8.34 13.52
N GLU A 111 -21.86 9.05 12.84
CA GLU A 111 -22.18 8.80 11.43
C GLU A 111 -21.00 9.15 10.51
N ILE A 112 -20.37 10.31 10.71
CA ILE A 112 -19.21 10.72 9.91
C ILE A 112 -18.05 9.74 10.07
N LEU A 113 -17.74 9.32 11.30
CA LEU A 113 -16.67 8.37 11.55
C LEU A 113 -16.96 7.00 10.91
N GLY A 114 -18.24 6.58 10.90
CA GLY A 114 -18.68 5.38 10.18
C GLY A 114 -18.51 5.51 8.66
N ASN A 115 -18.89 6.65 8.07
CA ASN A 115 -18.73 6.90 6.65
C ASN A 115 -17.25 6.93 6.23
N ILE A 116 -16.39 7.57 7.04
CA ILE A 116 -14.94 7.58 6.81
C ILE A 116 -14.36 6.17 6.88
N SER A 117 -14.76 5.35 7.86
CA SER A 117 -14.34 3.95 7.93
C SER A 117 -14.68 3.19 6.64
N GLN A 118 -15.91 3.33 6.12
CA GLN A 118 -16.33 2.69 4.88
C GLN A 118 -15.50 3.17 3.68
N ILE A 119 -15.21 4.47 3.60
CA ILE A 119 -14.37 5.04 2.54
C ILE A 119 -12.95 4.47 2.60
N ILE A 120 -12.32 4.45 3.78
CA ILE A 120 -10.95 3.91 3.94
C ILE A 120 -10.93 2.42 3.59
N ARG A 121 -11.91 1.64 4.08
CA ARG A 121 -12.02 0.20 3.78
C ARG A 121 -12.23 -0.06 2.28
N GLY A 122 -13.06 0.76 1.62
CA GLY A 122 -13.26 0.73 0.17
C GLY A 122 -11.97 0.98 -0.59
N ARG A 123 -11.22 2.03 -0.22
CA ARG A 123 -9.91 2.36 -0.82
C ARG A 123 -8.90 1.23 -0.63
N LEU A 124 -8.82 0.64 0.56
CA LEU A 124 -7.93 -0.50 0.84
C LEU A 124 -8.29 -1.73 0.01
N LYS A 125 -9.59 -2.02 -0.14
CA LYS A 125 -10.09 -3.14 -0.94
C LYS A 125 -9.76 -2.95 -2.43
N LEU A 126 -9.98 -1.75 -2.96
CA LEU A 126 -9.60 -1.40 -4.34
C LEU A 126 -8.09 -1.53 -4.55
N ALA A 127 -7.27 -1.01 -3.64
CA ALA A 127 -5.81 -1.14 -3.73
C ALA A 127 -5.35 -2.60 -3.69
N ALA A 128 -6.00 -3.45 -2.88
CA ALA A 128 -5.74 -4.88 -2.85
C ALA A 128 -6.13 -5.56 -4.16
N GLN A 129 -7.31 -5.26 -4.71
CA GLN A 129 -7.77 -5.78 -6.00
C GLN A 129 -6.83 -5.39 -7.14
N VAL A 130 -6.43 -4.12 -7.22
CA VAL A 130 -5.45 -3.63 -8.21
C VAL A 130 -4.11 -4.37 -8.06
N ARG A 131 -3.65 -4.62 -6.83
CA ARG A 131 -2.42 -5.39 -6.58
C ARG A 131 -2.52 -6.84 -7.06
N VAL A 132 -3.65 -7.50 -6.82
CA VAL A 132 -3.87 -8.89 -7.24
C VAL A 132 -3.95 -8.97 -8.77
N LEU A 133 -4.78 -8.14 -9.40
CA LEU A 133 -4.95 -8.12 -10.86
C LEU A 133 -3.65 -7.74 -11.58
N SER A 134 -2.88 -6.80 -11.04
CA SER A 134 -1.57 -6.44 -11.60
C SER A 134 -0.50 -7.52 -11.35
N ALA A 135 -0.62 -8.34 -10.29
CA ALA A 135 0.27 -9.47 -10.08
C ALA A 135 0.01 -10.57 -11.12
N GLU A 136 -1.26 -10.90 -11.37
CA GLU A 136 -1.67 -11.86 -12.40
C GLU A 136 -1.16 -11.43 -13.79
N GLY A 137 -1.44 -10.19 -14.20
CA GLY A 137 -0.97 -9.67 -15.49
C GLY A 137 0.57 -9.67 -15.61
N ARG A 138 1.28 -9.38 -14.53
CA ARG A 138 2.75 -9.46 -14.50
C ARG A 138 3.25 -10.90 -14.59
N MET A 139 2.63 -11.85 -13.89
CA MET A 139 3.02 -13.27 -13.96
C MET A 139 2.82 -13.81 -15.38
N SER A 140 1.67 -13.55 -16.00
CA SER A 140 1.41 -13.95 -17.39
C SER A 140 2.40 -13.32 -18.37
N ALA A 141 2.74 -12.05 -18.18
CA ALA A 141 3.76 -11.38 -19.01
C ALA A 141 5.16 -11.99 -18.84
N TRP A 142 5.55 -12.39 -17.63
CA TRP A 142 6.81 -13.09 -17.37
C TRP A 142 6.84 -14.46 -18.03
N ILE A 143 5.76 -15.25 -17.90
CA ILE A 143 5.65 -16.58 -18.50
C ILE A 143 5.75 -16.48 -20.02
N LEU A 144 4.91 -15.65 -20.65
CA LEU A 144 4.90 -15.47 -22.10
C LEU A 144 6.21 -14.88 -22.64
N GLY A 145 6.82 -13.96 -21.90
CA GLY A 145 8.09 -13.35 -22.28
C GLY A 145 9.28 -14.30 -22.17
N LEU A 146 9.28 -15.23 -21.21
CA LEU A 146 10.36 -16.22 -21.03
C LEU A 146 10.18 -17.48 -21.89
N LEU A 147 8.96 -17.78 -22.33
CA LEU A 147 8.63 -18.98 -23.09
C LEU A 147 9.54 -19.19 -24.32
N PRO A 148 9.82 -18.19 -25.19
CA PRO A 148 10.68 -18.37 -26.36
C PRO A 148 12.12 -18.77 -25.97
N PHE A 149 12.64 -18.20 -24.87
CA PHE A 149 13.97 -18.50 -24.36
C PHE A 149 14.02 -19.91 -23.74
N GLY A 150 12.96 -20.31 -23.03
CA GLY A 150 12.81 -21.66 -22.50
C GLY A 150 12.78 -22.71 -23.60
N ILE A 151 11.99 -22.49 -24.66
CA ILE A 151 11.96 -23.37 -25.84
C ILE A 151 13.33 -23.42 -26.52
N ALA A 152 13.98 -22.27 -26.73
CA ALA A 152 15.31 -22.22 -27.33
C ALA A 152 16.34 -23.03 -26.53
N LEU A 153 16.30 -22.95 -25.20
CA LEU A 153 17.17 -23.73 -24.31
C LEU A 153 16.89 -25.24 -24.42
N ILE A 154 15.61 -25.64 -24.42
CA ILE A 154 15.23 -27.05 -24.59
C ILE A 154 15.69 -27.59 -25.94
N LEU A 155 15.48 -26.84 -27.03
CA LEU A 155 15.92 -27.23 -28.36
C LEU A 155 17.44 -27.32 -28.47
N MET A 156 18.18 -26.46 -27.75
CA MET A 156 19.63 -26.53 -27.69
C MET A 156 20.13 -27.82 -27.01
N LEU A 157 19.42 -28.31 -25.98
CA LEU A 157 19.75 -29.56 -25.29
C LEU A 157 19.35 -30.81 -26.09
N VAL A 158 18.17 -30.79 -26.73
CA VAL A 158 17.62 -31.96 -27.45
C VAL A 158 18.19 -32.08 -28.86
N ASN A 159 18.35 -30.97 -29.57
CA ASN A 159 18.82 -30.94 -30.95
C ASN A 159 19.75 -29.74 -31.22
N PRO A 160 21.01 -29.80 -30.77
CA PRO A 160 21.97 -28.71 -30.96
C PRO A 160 22.25 -28.41 -32.44
N LYS A 161 22.08 -29.41 -33.33
CA LYS A 161 22.29 -29.25 -34.78
C LYS A 161 21.21 -28.37 -35.43
N TYR A 162 19.98 -28.41 -34.91
CA TYR A 162 18.89 -27.55 -35.34
C TYR A 162 19.11 -26.09 -34.91
N VAL A 163 19.56 -25.88 -33.68
CA VAL A 163 19.87 -24.53 -33.18
C VAL A 163 21.10 -23.94 -33.85
N SER A 164 22.11 -24.73 -34.18
CA SER A 164 23.29 -24.23 -34.90
C SER A 164 22.95 -23.67 -36.28
N MET A 165 21.93 -24.22 -36.96
CA MET A 165 21.46 -23.73 -38.26
C MET A 165 20.94 -22.28 -38.20
N LEU A 166 20.38 -21.86 -37.06
CA LEU A 166 19.92 -20.49 -36.85
C LEU A 166 21.06 -19.45 -36.87
N TRP A 167 22.28 -19.87 -36.52
CA TRP A 167 23.44 -18.97 -36.47
C TRP A 167 24.36 -19.10 -37.68
N THR A 168 24.36 -20.24 -38.37
CA THR A 168 25.20 -20.47 -39.55
C THR A 168 24.55 -20.04 -40.87
N ASP A 169 23.22 -20.05 -40.97
CA ASP A 169 22.51 -19.67 -42.20
C ASP A 169 22.13 -18.17 -42.20
N PRO A 170 22.44 -17.40 -43.27
CA PRO A 170 22.04 -15.99 -43.41
C PRO A 170 20.52 -15.74 -43.31
N SER A 171 19.69 -16.76 -43.57
CA SER A 171 18.23 -16.70 -43.38
C SER A 171 17.84 -16.87 -41.90
N GLY A 172 18.54 -17.73 -41.16
CA GLY A 172 18.33 -17.96 -39.73
C GLY A 172 18.63 -16.72 -38.87
N VAL A 173 19.73 -16.02 -39.18
CA VAL A 173 20.10 -14.78 -38.47
C VAL A 173 19.05 -13.67 -38.68
N ARG A 174 18.48 -13.56 -39.89
CA ARG A 174 17.38 -12.61 -40.18
C ARG A 174 16.11 -12.94 -39.38
N LEU A 175 15.77 -14.22 -39.27
CA LEU A 175 14.61 -14.68 -38.48
C LEU A 175 14.80 -14.39 -36.99
N LEU A 176 16.02 -14.55 -36.46
CA LEU A 176 16.35 -14.20 -35.07
C LEU A 176 16.17 -12.71 -34.79
N TRP A 177 16.62 -11.82 -35.69
CA TRP A 177 16.39 -10.38 -35.54
C TRP A 177 14.91 -10.01 -35.55
N TYR A 178 14.11 -10.64 -36.42
CA TYR A 178 12.66 -10.45 -36.46
C TYR A 178 11.98 -10.92 -35.17
N ALA A 179 12.36 -12.10 -34.68
CA ALA A 179 11.85 -12.64 -33.42
C ALA A 179 12.22 -11.75 -32.23
N ALA A 180 13.47 -11.27 -32.16
CA ALA A 180 13.91 -10.35 -31.12
C ALA A 180 13.13 -9.03 -31.14
N GLY A 181 12.88 -8.46 -32.34
CA GLY A 181 12.06 -7.27 -32.50
C GLY A 181 10.61 -7.47 -32.02
N MET A 182 9.99 -8.59 -32.39
CA MET A 182 8.63 -8.95 -31.97
C MET A 182 8.53 -9.15 -30.46
N ILE A 183 9.50 -9.84 -29.84
CA ILE A 183 9.56 -10.01 -28.38
C ILE A 183 9.71 -8.66 -27.68
N LEU A 184 10.60 -7.80 -28.16
CA LEU A 184 10.83 -6.48 -27.58
C LEU A 184 9.55 -5.62 -27.65
N PHE A 185 8.88 -5.63 -28.80
CA PHE A 185 7.60 -4.95 -28.99
C PHE A 185 6.53 -5.48 -28.04
N GLY A 186 6.38 -6.81 -27.93
CA GLY A 186 5.44 -7.45 -27.03
C GLY A 186 5.69 -7.10 -25.56
N VAL A 187 6.96 -7.08 -25.12
CA VAL A 187 7.34 -6.70 -23.75
C VAL A 187 7.04 -5.23 -23.48
N VAL A 188 7.32 -4.32 -24.42
CA VAL A 188 7.00 -2.89 -24.29
C VAL A 188 5.49 -2.68 -24.21
N TRP A 189 4.72 -3.35 -25.07
CA TRP A 189 3.27 -3.27 -25.09
C TRP A 189 2.65 -3.76 -23.78
N LEU A 190 3.09 -4.93 -23.28
CA LEU A 190 2.68 -5.48 -21.98
C LEU A 190 3.03 -4.54 -20.83
N ARG A 191 4.22 -3.95 -20.83
CA ARG A 191 4.63 -2.96 -19.81
C ARG A 191 3.72 -1.74 -19.82
N ARG A 192 3.24 -1.27 -20.97
CA ARG A 192 2.31 -0.14 -21.06
C ARG A 192 0.94 -0.49 -20.47
N ILE A 193 0.36 -1.62 -20.84
CA ILE A 193 -0.96 -2.06 -20.35
C ILE A 193 -0.94 -2.24 -18.82
N ILE A 194 0.09 -2.87 -18.30
CA ILE A 194 0.22 -3.11 -16.85
C ILE A 194 0.41 -1.81 -16.08
N ARG A 195 1.17 -0.84 -16.62
CA ARG A 195 1.42 0.45 -15.96
C ARG A 195 0.17 1.33 -15.89
N ILE A 196 -0.71 1.30 -16.89
CA ILE A 196 -1.93 2.12 -16.92
C ILE A 196 -2.93 1.75 -15.82
N ARG A 197 -2.86 0.51 -15.30
CA ARG A 197 -3.76 0.02 -14.25
C ARG A 197 -3.23 0.26 -12.83
N ILE A 198 -2.04 0.84 -12.68
CA ILE A 198 -1.40 1.23 -11.41
C ILE A 198 -1.54 2.74 -11.24
#